data_AF-A0A4S8H705-F1
#
_entry.id   AF-A0A4S8H705-F1
#
_cell.length_a   1.000
_cell.length_b   1.000
_cell.length_c   1.000
_cell.angle_alpha   90.00
_cell.angle_beta   90.00
_cell.angle_gamma   90.00
#
_symmetry.space_group_name_H-M   'P 1'
#
loop_
_entity.id
_entity.type
_entity.pdbx_description
1 polymer ?
#
loop_
_entity_poly.entity_id
_entity_poly.type
_entity_poly.pdbx_seq_one_letter_code
_entity_poly.pdbx_strand_id
1 'polypeptide(L)'
;MNNAHQFSVQVKSIYDPADCNSISETETNSDGRKISFSIVDSTEMELFPLMSPAETDDAAILYIEKGEVTLVLDMKKFKLSKGMLLYKIPKVTVQLLSFSDDCHFKVFCFAPQFEIAGGMPITHLNTITAIASNNPVVIPDTLTAATVTVLFWLLQKKLGWSEITPSGDETIQHVFSLLILELVSSFKRNIADNPC
;
A
#
# COMPACT_ATOMS: atom_id res chain seq x y z
N MET A 1 31.19 -46.53 -6.88
CA MET A 1 31.05 -45.31 -7.71
C MET A 1 29.87 -44.53 -7.17
N ASN A 2 30.16 -43.52 -6.35
CA ASN A 2 29.19 -42.55 -5.84
C ASN A 2 29.11 -41.38 -6.83
N ASN A 3 27.92 -40.83 -7.04
CA ASN A 3 27.75 -39.38 -7.22
C ASN A 3 26.31 -39.00 -6.85
N ALA A 4 26.18 -38.49 -5.63
CA ALA A 4 25.05 -37.69 -5.20
C ALA A 4 25.26 -36.28 -5.74
N HIS A 5 24.33 -35.77 -6.56
CA HIS A 5 24.30 -34.35 -6.89
C HIS A 5 23.57 -33.60 -5.78
N GLN A 6 24.35 -33.22 -4.78
CA GLN A 6 24.01 -32.27 -3.74
C GLN A 6 24.02 -30.86 -4.37
N PHE A 7 22.85 -30.31 -4.69
CA PHE A 7 22.73 -28.89 -5.04
C PHE A 7 22.80 -28.07 -3.76
N SER A 8 23.93 -27.41 -3.55
CA SER A 8 24.09 -26.39 -2.52
C SER A 8 23.29 -25.15 -2.92
N VAL A 9 22.12 -24.95 -2.31
CA VAL A 9 21.44 -23.66 -2.35
C VAL A 9 22.26 -22.69 -1.50
N GLN A 10 23.06 -21.85 -2.15
CA GLN A 10 23.66 -20.70 -1.48
C GLN A 10 22.55 -19.68 -1.25
N VAL A 11 22.04 -19.63 -0.01
CA VAL A 11 21.25 -18.51 0.49
C VAL A 11 22.20 -17.31 0.58
N LYS A 12 22.22 -16.49 -0.46
CA LYS A 12 22.88 -15.19 -0.40
C LYS A 12 21.90 -14.25 0.31
N SER A 13 22.06 -14.16 1.63
CA SER A 13 21.48 -13.12 2.47
C SER A 13 21.87 -11.75 1.92
N ILE A 14 20.95 -11.13 1.18
CA ILE A 14 20.99 -9.71 0.84
C ILE A 14 19.62 -9.18 1.29
N TYR A 15 19.49 -8.94 2.58
CA TYR A 15 18.41 -8.13 3.14
C TYR A 15 19.10 -7.02 3.92
N ASP A 16 19.15 -5.84 3.30
CA ASP A 16 19.15 -4.58 4.04
C ASP A 16 17.71 -4.39 4.53
N PRO A 17 17.50 -3.97 5.79
CA PRO A 17 16.17 -3.90 6.37
C PRO A 17 15.36 -2.85 5.62
N ALA A 18 14.15 -3.22 5.19
CA ALA A 18 13.21 -2.32 4.56
C ALA A 18 12.84 -1.19 5.53
N ASP A 19 13.56 -0.07 5.41
CA ASP A 19 13.24 1.19 6.04
C ASP A 19 12.00 1.74 5.33
N CYS A 20 10.81 1.52 5.89
CA CYS A 20 9.60 2.23 5.45
C CYS A 20 9.62 3.74 5.79
N ASN A 21 10.80 4.30 6.10
CA ASN A 21 10.96 5.68 6.51
C ASN A 21 11.10 6.66 5.36
N SER A 22 11.34 6.20 4.13
CA SER A 22 11.14 7.02 2.93
C SER A 22 11.47 6.24 1.65
N ILE A 23 10.67 6.39 0.59
CA ILE A 23 11.16 6.15 -0.79
C ILE A 23 12.03 7.36 -1.24
N SER A 24 12.64 8.08 -0.31
CA SER A 24 13.50 9.24 -0.59
C SER A 24 14.99 8.88 -0.65
N GLU A 25 15.38 7.67 -0.24
CA GLU A 25 16.64 7.07 -0.68
C GLU A 25 16.37 6.10 -1.83
N THR A 26 17.15 6.26 -2.89
CA THR A 26 16.81 5.81 -4.23
C THR A 26 17.05 4.31 -4.33
N GLU A 27 16.10 3.49 -3.87
CA GLU A 27 16.10 2.08 -4.20
C GLU A 27 15.95 1.97 -5.72
N THR A 28 17.08 1.64 -6.33
CA THR A 28 17.19 1.36 -7.74
C THR A 28 17.04 -0.15 -7.87
N ASN A 29 16.08 -0.59 -8.70
CA ASN A 29 16.09 -1.98 -9.14
C ASN A 29 17.45 -2.28 -9.78
N SER A 30 17.78 -3.56 -9.94
CA SER A 30 19.05 -4.03 -10.52
C SER A 30 19.36 -3.44 -11.93
N ASP A 31 18.37 -2.79 -12.54
CA ASP A 31 18.38 -2.11 -13.84
C ASP A 31 18.44 -0.57 -13.76
N GLY A 32 18.69 0.02 -12.58
CA GLY A 32 18.82 1.47 -12.39
C GLY A 32 17.51 2.28 -12.47
N ARG A 33 16.35 1.63 -12.62
CA ARG A 33 15.03 2.29 -12.52
C ARG A 33 14.68 2.59 -11.08
N LYS A 34 14.27 3.85 -10.83
CA LYS A 34 13.73 4.33 -9.55
C LYS A 34 12.44 3.57 -9.23
N ILE A 35 12.39 2.88 -8.10
CA ILE A 35 11.16 2.23 -7.62
C ILE A 35 10.13 3.33 -7.35
N SER A 36 8.94 3.17 -7.92
CA SER A 36 7.88 4.19 -7.86
C SER A 36 6.72 3.77 -6.97
N PHE A 37 6.69 2.53 -6.50
CA PHE A 37 5.70 1.99 -5.58
C PHE A 37 6.27 0.78 -4.83
N SER A 38 5.66 0.45 -3.69
CA SER A 38 5.94 -0.76 -2.92
C SER A 38 4.65 -1.29 -2.28
N ILE A 39 4.62 -2.60 -2.01
CA ILE A 39 3.52 -3.22 -1.28
C ILE A 39 4.10 -3.99 -0.13
N VAL A 40 3.57 -3.71 1.06
CA VAL A 40 4.03 -4.31 2.30
C VAL A 40 2.86 -5.05 2.92
N ASP A 41 3.06 -6.33 3.19
CA ASP A 41 2.17 -7.11 4.04
C ASP A 41 2.61 -6.97 5.50
N SER A 42 1.70 -6.80 6.45
CA SER A 42 2.07 -6.65 7.85
C SER A 42 2.77 -7.89 8.42
N THR A 43 2.64 -9.05 7.77
CA THR A 43 3.41 -10.26 8.13
C THR A 43 4.89 -10.18 7.76
N GLU A 44 5.25 -9.27 6.86
CA GLU A 44 6.61 -9.04 6.35
C GLU A 44 7.22 -7.76 6.93
N MET A 45 6.50 -7.04 7.80
CA MET A 45 6.85 -5.71 8.28
C MET A 45 7.32 -5.69 9.73
N GLU A 46 8.42 -4.99 9.99
CA GLU A 46 8.75 -4.56 11.35
C GLU A 46 7.86 -3.38 11.73
N LEU A 47 7.01 -3.55 12.75
CA LEU A 47 6.04 -2.53 13.15
C LEU A 47 6.61 -1.49 14.11
N PHE A 48 7.75 -1.77 14.75
CA PHE A 48 8.37 -0.88 15.72
C PHE A 48 8.81 0.47 15.13
N PRO A 49 9.40 0.56 13.92
CA PRO A 49 9.70 1.84 13.29
C PRO A 49 8.47 2.75 13.10
N LEU A 50 7.30 2.16 12.81
CA LEU A 50 6.06 2.91 12.64
C LEU A 50 5.49 3.50 13.95
N MET A 51 6.00 3.09 15.12
CA MET A 51 5.54 3.60 16.41
C MET A 51 6.07 5.01 16.71
N SER A 52 7.12 5.44 16.00
CA SER A 52 7.60 6.81 16.01
C SER A 52 6.91 7.63 14.93
N PRO A 53 6.55 8.90 15.19
CA PRO A 53 6.01 9.77 14.15
C PRO A 53 7.01 9.97 13.01
N ALA A 54 6.57 9.74 11.77
CA ALA A 54 7.36 9.97 10.57
C ALA A 54 6.53 10.69 9.50
N GLU A 55 7.10 11.72 8.87
CA GLU A 55 6.56 12.35 7.67
C GLU A 55 7.17 11.67 6.43
N THR A 56 6.33 11.23 5.49
CA THR A 56 6.80 10.64 4.24
C THR A 56 6.23 11.37 3.03
N ASP A 57 7.07 11.52 2.00
CA ASP A 57 6.73 12.14 0.71
C ASP A 57 5.81 11.28 -0.16
N ASP A 58 5.65 10.01 0.18
CA ASP A 58 4.84 9.06 -0.58
C ASP A 58 3.37 9.09 -0.17
N ALA A 59 2.48 8.81 -1.12
CA ALA A 59 1.11 8.47 -0.82
C ALA A 59 1.00 6.99 -0.43
N ALA A 60 0.00 6.63 0.37
CA ALA A 60 -0.21 5.24 0.74
C ALA A 60 -1.68 4.86 0.92
N ILE A 61 -2.01 3.59 0.66
CA ILE A 61 -3.30 2.99 0.97
C ILE A 61 -3.07 1.88 2.00
N LEU A 62 -3.59 2.06 3.21
CA LEU A 62 -3.60 1.06 4.28
C LEU A 62 -4.94 0.32 4.29
N TYR A 63 -4.93 -1.00 4.15
CA TYR A 63 -6.11 -1.85 4.19
C TYR A 63 -6.06 -2.84 5.37
N ILE A 64 -7.11 -2.90 6.19
CA ILE A 64 -7.20 -3.85 7.31
C ILE A 64 -7.95 -5.12 6.88
N GLU A 65 -7.24 -6.24 6.74
CA GLU A 65 -7.85 -7.54 6.43
C GLU A 65 -8.41 -8.23 7.68
N LYS A 66 -7.73 -8.04 8.83
CA LYS A 66 -8.12 -8.61 10.12
C LYS A 66 -7.68 -7.73 11.28
N GLY A 67 -8.43 -7.82 12.38
CA GLY A 67 -8.11 -7.12 13.62
C GLY A 67 -8.39 -5.63 13.55
N GLU A 68 -7.62 -4.86 14.33
CA GLU A 68 -7.77 -3.42 14.45
C GLU A 68 -6.40 -2.72 14.52
N VAL A 69 -6.32 -1.53 13.94
CA VAL A 69 -5.16 -0.63 13.99
C VAL A 69 -5.61 0.72 14.53
N THR A 70 -4.82 1.29 15.43
CA THR A 70 -4.97 2.68 15.86
C THR A 70 -3.73 3.46 15.47
N LEU A 71 -3.92 4.56 14.74
CA LEU A 71 -2.83 5.42 14.27
C LEU A 71 -3.18 6.89 14.44
N VAL A 72 -2.16 7.74 14.36
CA VAL A 72 -2.28 9.19 14.26
C VAL A 72 -1.84 9.60 12.87
N LEU A 73 -2.64 10.44 12.21
CA LEU A 73 -2.29 11.12 10.97
C LEU A 73 -2.49 12.63 11.18
N ASP A 74 -1.43 13.42 11.08
CA ASP A 74 -1.40 14.86 11.39
C ASP A 74 -2.15 15.22 12.68
N MET A 75 -1.74 14.62 13.80
CA MET A 75 -2.31 14.83 15.14
C MET A 75 -3.77 14.36 15.31
N LYS A 76 -4.41 13.83 14.27
CA LYS A 76 -5.76 13.23 14.36
C LYS A 76 -5.64 11.73 14.55
N LYS A 77 -6.34 11.21 15.56
CA LYS A 77 -6.37 9.78 15.88
C LYS A 77 -7.43 9.05 15.06
N PHE A 78 -7.05 7.97 14.41
CA PHE A 78 -7.92 7.09 13.65
C PHE A 78 -7.87 5.68 14.21
N LYS A 79 -9.03 5.02 14.27
CA LYS A 79 -9.15 3.60 14.58
C LYS A 79 -9.73 2.91 13.35
N LEU A 80 -8.97 1.99 12.78
CA LEU A 80 -9.33 1.19 11.62
C LEU A 80 -9.60 -0.24 12.08
N SER A 81 -10.66 -0.82 11.57
CA SER A 81 -11.04 -2.21 11.82
C SER A 81 -11.13 -2.97 10.51
N LYS A 82 -11.26 -4.30 10.59
CA LYS A 82 -11.43 -5.16 9.42
C LYS A 82 -12.36 -4.57 8.35
N GLY A 83 -11.87 -4.55 7.12
CA GLY A 83 -12.57 -4.03 5.94
C GLY A 83 -12.38 -2.54 5.72
N MET A 84 -11.90 -1.78 6.70
CA MET A 84 -11.64 -0.34 6.55
C MET A 84 -10.34 -0.09 5.79
N LEU A 85 -10.31 1.05 5.11
CA LEU A 85 -9.15 1.59 4.41
C LEU A 85 -8.80 2.97 4.96
N LEU A 86 -7.52 3.30 4.90
CA LEU A 86 -7.03 4.66 5.07
C LEU A 86 -6.19 5.05 3.86
N TYR A 87 -6.53 6.19 3.25
CA TYR A 87 -5.74 6.83 2.22
C TYR A 87 -4.88 7.93 2.84
N LYS A 88 -3.57 7.73 2.85
CA LYS A 88 -2.56 8.70 3.30
C LYS A 88 -2.13 9.54 2.08
N ILE A 89 -2.32 10.85 2.16
CA ILE A 89 -1.76 11.79 1.18
C ILE A 89 -0.24 12.02 1.45
N PRO A 90 0.53 12.53 0.48
CA PRO A 90 1.92 12.93 0.70
C PRO A 90 2.09 13.97 1.82
N LYS A 91 3.26 14.01 2.45
CA LYS A 91 3.67 15.05 3.43
C LYS A 91 2.75 15.18 4.65
N VAL A 92 2.26 14.04 5.12
CA VAL A 92 1.53 13.93 6.39
C VAL A 92 2.34 13.07 7.34
N THR A 93 2.34 13.46 8.61
CA THR A 93 2.98 12.70 9.68
C THR A 93 2.08 11.54 10.06
N VAL A 94 2.62 10.32 10.06
CA VAL A 94 1.94 9.10 10.49
C VAL A 94 2.65 8.51 11.71
N GLN A 95 1.86 8.03 12.67
CA GLN A 95 2.35 7.27 13.81
C GLN A 95 1.39 6.13 14.12
N LEU A 96 1.86 4.89 14.08
CA LEU A 96 1.14 3.74 14.61
C LEU A 96 1.13 3.83 16.14
N LEU A 97 -0.04 3.70 16.78
CA LEU A 97 -0.15 3.73 18.24
C LEU A 97 -0.33 2.34 18.83
N SER A 98 -1.19 1.53 18.20
CA SER A 98 -1.47 0.18 18.65
C SER A 98 -2.11 -0.64 17.53
N PHE A 99 -2.04 -1.95 17.68
CA PHE A 99 -2.72 -2.92 16.82
C PHE A 99 -3.17 -4.11 17.68
N SER A 100 -4.19 -4.84 17.24
CA SER A 100 -4.65 -6.06 17.91
C SER A 100 -3.69 -7.23 17.67
N ASP A 101 -3.66 -8.22 18.57
CA ASP A 101 -2.78 -9.39 18.46
C ASP A 101 -3.02 -10.21 17.18
N ASP A 102 -4.23 -10.15 16.63
CA ASP A 102 -4.65 -10.85 15.42
C ASP A 102 -4.64 -9.95 14.18
N CYS A 103 -4.03 -8.77 14.27
CA CYS A 103 -4.05 -7.77 13.23
C CYS A 103 -3.30 -8.22 11.99
N HIS A 104 -3.94 -8.04 10.84
CA HIS A 104 -3.34 -8.25 9.53
C HIS A 104 -3.79 -7.13 8.60
N PHE A 105 -2.83 -6.41 8.06
CA PHE A 105 -3.07 -5.28 7.17
C PHE A 105 -2.07 -5.27 6.03
N LYS A 106 -2.41 -4.53 4.98
CA LYS A 106 -1.57 -4.33 3.80
C LYS A 106 -1.42 -2.86 3.53
N VAL A 107 -0.23 -2.46 3.08
CA VAL A 107 0.08 -1.09 2.70
C VAL A 107 0.55 -1.07 1.26
N PHE A 108 -0.10 -0.26 0.43
CA PHE A 108 0.39 0.06 -0.90
C PHE A 108 0.95 1.49 -0.86
N CYS A 109 2.27 1.65 -0.92
CA CYS A 109 2.96 2.94 -0.96
C CYS A 109 3.31 3.29 -2.40
N PHE A 110 3.18 4.56 -2.78
CA PHE A 110 3.50 5.02 -4.13
C PHE A 110 3.95 6.46 -4.15
N ALA A 111 4.95 6.71 -4.98
CA ALA A 111 5.44 8.04 -5.27
C ALA A 111 4.48 8.74 -6.27
N PRO A 112 4.35 10.07 -6.22
CA PRO A 112 3.48 10.83 -7.14
C PRO A 112 3.75 10.59 -8.63
N GLN A 113 4.96 10.16 -8.99
CA GLN A 113 5.33 9.84 -10.38
C GLN A 113 4.74 8.50 -10.88
N PHE A 114 4.38 7.57 -9.99
CA PHE A 114 3.76 6.28 -10.33
C PHE A 114 2.36 6.45 -10.92
N GLU A 115 1.64 7.42 -10.38
CA GLU A 115 0.28 7.80 -10.73
C GLU A 115 0.08 8.15 -12.21
N ILE A 116 1.12 8.66 -12.87
CA ILE A 116 1.05 9.23 -14.21
C ILE A 116 1.31 8.18 -15.30
N ALA A 117 2.06 7.11 -14.99
CA ALA A 117 2.53 6.15 -15.98
C ALA A 117 1.44 5.16 -16.45
N GLY A 118 0.41 4.89 -15.63
CA GLY A 118 -0.62 3.88 -15.87
C GLY A 118 -1.79 4.28 -16.77
N GLY A 119 -1.76 5.47 -17.37
CA GLY A 119 -2.91 6.03 -18.10
C GLY A 119 -4.10 6.37 -17.20
N MET A 120 -3.91 6.41 -15.87
CA MET A 120 -4.95 6.84 -14.94
C MET A 120 -5.27 8.32 -15.18
N PRO A 121 -6.55 8.69 -15.32
CA PRO A 121 -6.92 10.09 -15.34
C PRO A 121 -6.51 10.76 -14.03
N ILE A 122 -5.60 11.75 -14.11
CA ILE A 122 -5.14 12.59 -12.99
C ILE A 122 -6.32 13.14 -12.17
N THR A 123 -7.48 13.32 -12.80
CA THR A 123 -8.73 13.74 -12.15
C THR A 123 -9.18 12.79 -11.03
N HIS A 124 -9.02 11.47 -11.17
CA HIS A 124 -9.41 10.52 -10.13
C HIS A 124 -8.49 10.60 -8.91
N LEU A 125 -7.19 10.80 -9.13
CA LEU A 125 -6.20 10.98 -8.06
C LEU A 125 -6.39 12.30 -7.32
N ASN A 126 -6.63 13.37 -8.07
CA ASN A 126 -6.98 14.66 -7.46
C ASN A 126 -8.26 14.55 -6.65
N THR A 127 -9.24 13.79 -7.14
CA THR A 127 -10.52 13.56 -6.43
C THR A 127 -10.28 12.81 -5.12
N ILE A 128 -9.58 11.66 -5.15
CA ILE A 128 -9.34 10.88 -3.93
C ILE A 128 -8.47 11.66 -2.94
N THR A 129 -7.46 12.40 -3.43
CA THR A 129 -6.61 13.25 -2.59
C THR A 129 -7.43 14.33 -1.90
N ALA A 130 -8.29 15.05 -2.63
CA ALA A 130 -9.14 16.09 -2.05
C ALA A 130 -10.11 15.55 -1.00
N ILE A 131 -10.67 14.36 -1.22
CA ILE A 131 -11.56 13.70 -0.25
C ILE A 131 -10.76 13.25 0.98
N ALA A 132 -9.62 12.58 0.76
CA ALA A 132 -8.77 12.04 1.81
C ALA A 132 -8.15 13.11 2.71
N SER A 133 -7.87 14.32 2.19
CA SER A 133 -7.42 15.46 3.00
C SER A 133 -8.43 15.85 4.10
N ASN A 134 -9.72 15.59 3.90
CA ASN A 134 -10.77 15.89 4.88
C ASN A 134 -11.16 14.65 5.70
N ASN A 135 -11.36 13.53 5.02
CA ASN A 135 -11.69 12.25 5.61
C ASN A 135 -10.85 11.15 4.96
N PRO A 136 -9.71 10.75 5.57
CA PRO A 136 -8.80 9.78 4.97
C PRO A 136 -9.32 8.35 5.09
N VAL A 137 -10.38 8.09 5.87
CA VAL A 137 -10.90 6.75 6.13
C VAL A 137 -12.05 6.42 5.20
N VAL A 138 -11.98 5.25 4.56
CA VAL A 138 -13.08 4.65 3.81
C VAL A 138 -13.62 3.46 4.58
N ILE A 139 -14.94 3.38 4.66
CA ILE A 139 -15.65 2.19 5.11
C ILE A 139 -16.36 1.64 3.86
N PRO A 140 -15.76 0.69 3.14
CA PRO A 140 -16.37 0.10 1.97
C PRO A 140 -17.57 -0.76 2.37
N ASP A 141 -18.58 -0.84 1.50
CA ASP A 141 -19.60 -1.88 1.62
C ASP A 141 -18.99 -3.28 1.41
N THR A 142 -19.76 -4.32 1.71
CA THR A 142 -19.28 -5.72 1.67
C THR A 142 -18.73 -6.11 0.29
N LEU A 143 -19.38 -5.68 -0.79
CA LEU A 143 -18.95 -6.00 -2.14
C LEU A 143 -17.65 -5.26 -2.49
N THR A 144 -17.60 -3.98 -2.17
CA THR A 144 -16.43 -3.11 -2.38
C THR A 144 -15.22 -3.64 -1.61
N ALA A 145 -15.40 -4.03 -0.34
CA ALA A 145 -14.34 -4.60 0.48
C ALA A 145 -13.79 -5.92 -0.11
N ALA A 146 -14.66 -6.77 -0.66
CA ALA A 146 -14.24 -7.99 -1.35
C ALA A 146 -13.45 -7.67 -2.62
N THR A 147 -13.90 -6.70 -3.42
CA THR A 147 -13.17 -6.22 -4.62
C THR A 147 -11.79 -5.69 -4.24
N VAL A 148 -11.70 -4.82 -3.22
CA VAL A 148 -10.43 -4.29 -2.71
C VAL A 148 -9.48 -5.42 -2.28
N THR A 149 -9.98 -6.43 -1.55
CA THR A 149 -9.18 -7.59 -1.14
C THR A 149 -8.57 -8.29 -2.35
N VAL A 150 -9.36 -8.54 -3.40
CA VAL A 150 -8.89 -9.19 -4.63
C VAL A 150 -7.85 -8.32 -5.35
N LEU A 151 -8.06 -7.01 -5.41
CA LEU A 151 -7.11 -6.09 -6.05
C LEU A 151 -5.77 -6.04 -5.30
N PHE A 152 -5.77 -5.97 -3.97
CA PHE A 152 -4.55 -6.06 -3.16
C PHE A 152 -3.82 -7.40 -3.37
N TRP A 153 -4.56 -8.51 -3.39
CA TRP A 153 -3.99 -9.82 -3.68
C TRP A 153 -3.36 -9.88 -5.08
N LEU A 154 -4.02 -9.33 -6.10
CA LEU A 154 -3.47 -9.26 -7.46
C LEU A 154 -2.19 -8.43 -7.52
N LEU A 155 -2.17 -7.27 -6.85
CA LEU A 155 -1.00 -6.40 -6.79
C LEU A 155 0.19 -7.13 -6.13
N GLN A 156 -0.03 -7.80 -4.98
CA GLN A 156 0.99 -8.60 -4.30
C GLN A 156 1.49 -9.76 -5.18
N LYS A 157 0.59 -10.49 -5.84
CA LYS A 157 0.96 -11.62 -6.70
C LYS A 157 1.81 -11.19 -7.89
N LYS A 158 1.53 -10.02 -8.46
CA LYS A 158 2.29 -9.50 -9.59
C LYS A 158 3.68 -9.01 -9.21
N LEU A 159 3.87 -8.50 -8.00
CA LEU A 159 5.19 -8.18 -7.47
C LEU A 159 6.08 -9.42 -7.25
N GLY A 160 5.50 -10.52 -6.77
CA GLY A 160 6.24 -11.76 -6.51
C GLY A 160 6.61 -12.56 -7.75
N TRP A 161 6.10 -12.21 -8.93
CA TRP A 161 6.48 -12.86 -10.18
C TRP A 161 7.77 -12.22 -10.70
N SER A 162 8.90 -12.89 -10.48
CA SER A 162 10.23 -12.52 -10.97
C SER A 162 10.36 -12.46 -12.50
N GLU A 163 9.27 -12.58 -13.25
CA GLU A 163 9.24 -12.29 -14.67
C GLU A 163 9.28 -10.77 -14.83
N ILE A 164 10.50 -10.22 -14.85
CA ILE A 164 10.84 -8.87 -15.30
C ILE A 164 10.49 -8.79 -16.79
N THR A 165 9.20 -8.80 -17.09
CA THR A 165 8.66 -8.48 -18.39
C THR A 165 8.43 -6.97 -18.42
N PRO A 166 8.72 -6.29 -19.53
CA PRO A 166 8.48 -4.86 -19.66
C PRO A 166 7.03 -4.43 -19.34
N SER A 167 6.08 -5.37 -19.40
CA SER A 167 4.64 -5.19 -19.12
C SER A 167 4.23 -5.45 -17.66
N GLY A 168 5.15 -5.88 -16.79
CA GLY A 168 4.87 -6.12 -15.36
C GLY A 168 4.43 -4.83 -14.65
N ASP A 169 5.14 -3.73 -14.91
CA ASP A 169 4.83 -2.41 -14.37
C ASP A 169 3.46 -1.91 -14.86
N GLU A 170 3.12 -2.11 -16.14
CA GLU A 170 1.83 -1.70 -16.73
C GLU A 170 0.65 -2.48 -16.11
N THR A 171 0.83 -3.78 -15.88
CA THR A 171 -0.20 -4.59 -15.23
C THR A 171 -0.48 -4.09 -13.81
N ILE A 172 0.56 -3.82 -13.03
CA ILE A 172 0.42 -3.30 -11.66
C ILE A 172 -0.27 -1.93 -11.69
N GLN A 173 0.13 -1.06 -12.61
CA GLN A 173 -0.49 0.24 -12.79
C GLN A 173 -1.98 0.16 -13.16
N HIS A 174 -2.40 -0.81 -13.97
CA HIS A 174 -3.80 -1.04 -14.28
C HIS A 174 -4.59 -1.57 -13.08
N VAL A 175 -4.03 -2.52 -12.32
CA VAL A 175 -4.69 -3.02 -11.11
C VAL A 175 -4.80 -1.92 -10.06
N PHE A 176 -3.76 -1.10 -9.91
CA PHE A 176 -3.79 0.10 -9.08
C PHE A 176 -4.86 1.09 -9.58
N SER A 177 -5.01 1.21 -10.91
CA SER A 177 -6.04 2.06 -11.49
C SER A 177 -7.45 1.64 -11.14
N LEU A 178 -7.72 0.34 -11.20
CA LEU A 178 -9.00 -0.22 -10.75
C LEU A 178 -9.21 0.01 -9.24
N LEU A 179 -8.15 -0.11 -8.43
CA LEU A 179 -8.23 0.15 -7.00
C LEU A 179 -8.63 1.60 -6.69
N ILE A 180 -7.96 2.59 -7.28
CA ILE A 180 -8.30 4.00 -7.07
C ILE A 180 -9.73 4.30 -7.55
N LEU A 181 -10.16 3.76 -8.69
CA LEU A 181 -11.52 3.94 -9.19
C LEU A 181 -12.56 3.39 -8.21
N GLU A 182 -12.33 2.20 -7.66
CA GLU A 182 -13.22 1.59 -6.67
C GLU A 182 -13.26 2.44 -5.39
N LEU A 183 -12.11 2.93 -4.92
CA LEU A 183 -12.03 3.81 -3.76
C LEU A 183 -12.76 5.14 -3.98
N VAL A 184 -12.56 5.81 -5.12
CA VAL A 184 -13.27 7.06 -5.47
C VAL A 184 -14.77 6.82 -5.50
N SER A 185 -15.21 5.70 -6.08
CA SER A 185 -16.62 5.31 -6.10
C SER A 185 -17.16 5.12 -4.69
N SER A 186 -16.43 4.40 -3.83
CA SER A 186 -16.80 4.16 -2.44
C SER A 186 -16.83 5.44 -1.61
N PHE A 187 -15.89 6.36 -1.80
CA PHE A 187 -15.88 7.66 -1.13
C PHE A 187 -17.12 8.49 -1.51
N LYS A 188 -17.46 8.54 -2.80
CA LYS A 188 -18.64 9.26 -3.27
C LYS A 188 -19.94 8.66 -2.72
N ARG A 189 -20.05 7.32 -2.63
CA ARG A 189 -21.19 6.64 -1.98
C ARG A 189 -21.29 7.00 -0.49
N ASN A 190 -20.19 6.89 0.25
CA ASN A 190 -20.15 7.20 1.69
C ASN A 190 -20.57 8.66 2.01
N ILE A 191 -20.18 9.62 1.18
CA ILE A 191 -20.60 11.03 1.33
C ILE A 191 -22.10 11.20 1.04
N ALA A 192 -22.64 10.50 0.04
CA ALA A 192 -24.05 10.59 -0.31
C ALA A 192 -24.95 9.95 0.77
N ASP A 193 -24.50 8.85 1.38
CA ASP A 193 -25.25 8.11 2.39
C ASP A 193 -25.14 8.74 3.80
N ASN A 194 -24.09 9.55 4.05
CA ASN A 194 -23.91 10.33 5.28
C ASN A 194 -23.62 11.81 4.95
N PRO A 195 -24.63 12.57 4.47
CA PRO A 195 -24.46 14.00 4.30
C PRO A 195 -24.26 14.65 5.67
N CYS A 196 -23.16 15.38 5.83
CA CYS A 196 -22.88 16.17 7.03
C CYS A 196 -24.05 17.10 7.42
#